data_AF-A0AAE3CJR7-F1
#
_entry.id   AF-A0AAE3CJR7-F1
#
_cell.length_a   1.000
_cell.length_b   1.000
_cell.length_c   1.000
_cell.angle_alpha   90.00
_cell.angle_beta   90.00
_cell.angle_gamma   90.00
#
_symmetry.space_group_name_H-M   'P 1'
#
loop_
_entity.id
_entity.type
_entity.pdbx_description
1 polymer ?
#
loop_
_entity_poly.entity_id
_entity_poly.type
_entity_poly.pdbx_seq_one_letter_code
_entity_poly.pdbx_strand_id
1 'polypeptide(L)'
;MDEIRQWQERFRDVLFSSDDGKTLRGLSGCIPPEVSTVIYRNNILEGFRLALADIYRTTEQLLGEECFRALCREYVQNHPSASGDRNAYGQELSSWLVGHPLAHTIPYLPDLARLEWRQHEAYLAEDGFSALGLHNSARLVESDYPIFSIWAFCQDPENAGTLDLDHLSAESILVARPTEEVLMRPVGPAEARWYGFLLSGYGIQEAGQMTIATEPDFDLATFVKNAVAEGLIREDG
;
A
#
# COMPACT_ATOMS: atom_id res chain seq x y z
N MET A 1 10.02 34.27 4.30
CA MET A 1 10.16 32.82 4.02
C MET A 1 10.13 32.00 5.32
N ASP A 2 10.80 32.45 6.38
CA ASP A 2 10.83 31.79 7.70
C ASP A 2 9.44 31.78 8.42
N GLU A 3 8.67 32.84 8.24
CA GLU A 3 7.37 33.04 8.91
C GLU A 3 6.26 32.07 8.43
N ILE A 4 6.26 31.70 7.14
CA ILE A 4 5.30 30.73 6.57
C ILE A 4 5.61 29.32 7.07
N ARG A 5 6.90 28.96 7.15
CA ARG A 5 7.34 27.67 7.66
C ARG A 5 7.05 27.52 9.15
N GLN A 6 7.34 28.55 9.96
CA GLN A 6 7.02 28.55 11.39
C GLN A 6 5.51 28.52 11.64
N TRP A 7 4.72 29.16 10.78
CA TRP A 7 3.27 29.05 10.82
C TRP A 7 2.79 27.64 10.47
N GLN A 8 3.32 27.01 9.43
CA GLN A 8 3.01 25.62 9.05
C GLN A 8 3.40 24.61 10.13
N GLU A 9 4.57 24.77 10.76
CA GLU A 9 5.04 23.91 11.84
C GLU A 9 4.16 24.03 13.09
N ARG A 10 3.77 25.26 13.46
CA ARG A 10 2.80 25.50 14.55
C ARG A 10 1.41 25.01 14.23
N PHE A 11 0.96 25.22 13.00
CA PHE A 11 -0.33 24.74 12.52
C PHE A 11 -0.39 23.21 12.62
N ARG A 12 0.66 22.52 12.16
CA ARG A 12 0.83 21.07 12.29
C ARG A 12 0.85 20.63 13.75
N ASP A 13 1.63 21.28 14.61
CA ASP A 13 1.70 20.96 16.04
C ASP A 13 0.35 21.12 16.74
N VAL A 14 -0.39 22.18 16.42
CA VAL A 14 -1.74 22.36 16.96
C VAL A 14 -2.72 21.31 16.42
N LEU A 15 -2.61 20.88 15.15
CA LEU A 15 -3.58 19.92 14.61
C LEU A 15 -3.39 18.48 15.11
N PHE A 16 -2.15 18.04 15.28
CA PHE A 16 -1.83 16.66 15.62
C PHE A 16 -1.45 16.45 17.10
N SER A 17 -1.45 17.51 17.90
CA SER A 17 -1.23 17.38 19.34
C SER A 17 -2.40 16.72 20.05
N SER A 18 -2.07 15.83 20.99
CA SER A 18 -3.00 15.22 21.96
C SER A 18 -3.56 16.21 22.99
N ASP A 19 -3.11 17.47 22.98
CA ASP A 19 -3.55 18.53 23.89
C ASP A 19 -4.76 19.28 23.30
N ASP A 20 -5.92 19.07 23.90
CA ASP A 20 -7.19 19.73 23.55
C ASP A 20 -7.22 21.23 23.90
N GLY A 21 -6.24 21.72 24.68
CA GLY A 21 -6.09 23.14 25.03
C GLY A 21 -5.35 23.97 23.98
N LYS A 22 -4.68 23.36 23.00
CA LYS A 22 -3.97 24.09 21.94
C LYS A 22 -4.95 24.62 20.90
N THR A 23 -4.96 25.93 20.68
CA THR A 23 -5.81 26.60 19.70
C THR A 23 -5.02 27.16 18.52
N LEU A 24 -5.63 27.11 17.32
CA LEU A 24 -5.09 27.73 16.13
C LEU A 24 -5.19 29.26 16.26
N ARG A 25 -4.03 29.91 16.41
CA ARG A 25 -3.96 31.38 16.44
C ARG A 25 -4.19 31.93 15.03
N GLY A 26 -5.00 33.00 14.93
CA GLY A 26 -5.30 33.67 13.66
C GLY A 26 -6.66 33.30 13.06
N LEU A 27 -7.39 32.35 13.65
CA LEU A 27 -8.81 32.14 13.33
C LEU A 27 -9.63 33.31 13.90
N SER A 28 -10.27 34.07 13.04
CA SER A 28 -11.13 35.21 13.39
C SER A 28 -12.53 34.96 12.84
N GLY A 29 -13.57 35.13 13.66
CA GLY A 29 -14.95 34.89 13.24
C GLY A 29 -15.92 34.77 14.41
N CYS A 30 -17.19 34.48 14.11
CA CYS A 30 -18.26 34.35 15.10
C CYS A 30 -18.16 33.08 15.97
N ILE A 31 -17.33 32.12 15.57
CA ILE A 31 -17.08 30.88 16.31
C ILE A 31 -15.78 31.04 17.09
N PRO A 32 -15.76 30.74 18.41
CA PRO A 32 -14.55 30.84 19.22
C PRO A 32 -13.37 30.02 18.64
N PRO A 33 -12.11 30.48 18.78
CA PRO A 33 -10.92 29.78 18.31
C PRO A 33 -10.80 28.34 18.82
N GLU A 34 -11.27 28.07 20.04
CA GLU A 34 -11.27 26.74 20.67
C GLU A 34 -12.18 25.78 19.88
N VAL A 35 -13.40 26.24 19.58
CA VAL A 35 -14.42 25.45 18.88
C VAL A 35 -14.03 25.24 17.41
N SER A 36 -13.56 26.30 16.74
CA SER A 36 -13.14 26.22 15.34
C SER A 36 -11.90 25.34 15.15
N THR A 37 -10.97 25.33 16.11
CA THR A 37 -9.83 24.41 16.11
C THR A 37 -10.28 22.95 16.19
N VAL A 38 -11.20 22.61 17.09
CA VAL A 38 -11.72 21.24 17.22
C VAL A 38 -12.45 20.79 15.95
N ILE A 39 -13.32 21.64 15.39
CA ILE A 39 -14.02 21.34 14.12
C ILE A 39 -13.01 21.06 13.01
N TYR A 40 -11.98 21.90 12.90
CA TYR A 40 -10.98 21.77 11.85
C TYR A 40 -10.09 20.53 12.03
N ARG A 41 -9.67 20.21 13.27
CA ARG A 41 -8.99 18.95 13.62
C ARG A 41 -9.83 17.74 13.19
N ASN A 42 -11.12 17.72 13.53
CA ASN A 42 -12.02 16.63 13.19
C ASN A 42 -12.16 16.46 11.67
N ASN A 43 -12.33 17.55 10.93
CA ASN A 43 -12.45 17.49 9.47
C ASN A 43 -11.17 16.98 8.79
N ILE A 44 -9.99 17.37 9.30
CA ILE A 44 -8.72 16.88 8.77
C ILE A 44 -8.54 15.39 9.07
N LEU A 45 -8.81 14.97 10.32
CA LEU A 45 -8.72 13.56 10.71
C LEU A 45 -9.66 12.68 9.88
N GLU A 46 -10.89 13.14 9.67
CA GLU A 46 -11.85 12.43 8.82
C GLU A 46 -11.38 12.39 7.36
N GLY A 47 -10.78 13.48 6.86
CA GLY A 47 -10.18 13.51 5.52
C GLY A 47 -9.05 12.48 5.34
N PHE A 48 -8.17 12.33 6.34
CA PHE A 48 -7.13 11.29 6.32
C PHE A 48 -7.72 9.90 6.42
N ARG A 49 -8.73 9.70 7.27
CA ARG A 49 -9.43 8.41 7.36
C ARG A 49 -10.04 8.01 6.02
N LEU A 50 -10.71 8.94 5.33
CA LEU A 50 -11.30 8.68 4.02
C LEU A 50 -10.23 8.37 2.96
N ALA A 51 -9.11 9.08 2.97
CA ALA A 51 -8.00 8.79 2.06
C ALA A 51 -7.39 7.40 2.33
N LEU A 52 -7.19 7.04 3.60
CA LEU A 52 -6.71 5.72 3.98
C LEU A 52 -7.72 4.62 3.65
N ALA A 53 -9.03 4.87 3.82
CA ALA A 53 -10.09 3.92 3.48
C ALA A 53 -10.15 3.63 1.97
N ASP A 54 -9.85 4.64 1.14
CA ASP A 54 -9.81 4.48 -0.32
C ASP A 54 -8.67 3.56 -0.76
N ILE A 55 -7.54 3.60 -0.05
CA ILE A 55 -6.35 2.77 -0.32
C ILE A 55 -6.46 1.40 0.35
N TYR A 56 -6.90 1.35 1.61
CA TYR A 56 -6.85 0.19 2.50
C TYR A 56 -8.23 -0.41 2.75
N ARG A 57 -9.01 -0.58 1.68
CA ARG A 57 -10.41 -1.01 1.73
C ARG A 57 -10.60 -2.37 2.40
N THR A 58 -9.75 -3.33 2.06
CA THR A 58 -9.76 -4.70 2.60
C THR A 58 -9.38 -4.69 4.07
N THR A 59 -8.36 -3.89 4.41
CA THR A 59 -7.97 -3.67 5.81
C THR A 59 -9.11 -3.07 6.63
N GLU A 60 -9.84 -2.07 6.10
CA GLU A 60 -11.03 -1.51 6.75
C GLU A 60 -12.13 -2.55 6.90
N GLN A 61 -12.41 -3.33 5.86
CA GLN A 61 -13.43 -4.38 5.88
C GLN A 61 -13.10 -5.48 6.92
N LEU A 62 -11.83 -5.86 7.02
CA LEU A 62 -11.36 -6.89 7.96
C LEU A 62 -11.44 -6.42 9.42
N LEU A 63 -11.07 -5.17 9.68
CA LEU A 63 -11.07 -4.60 11.02
C LEU A 63 -12.47 -4.12 11.46
N GLY A 64 -13.32 -3.77 10.49
CA GLY A 64 -14.55 -3.03 10.71
C GLY A 64 -14.31 -1.52 10.89
N GLU A 65 -15.33 -0.74 10.57
CA GLU A 65 -15.25 0.73 10.49
C GLU A 65 -14.73 1.38 11.80
N GLU A 66 -15.24 0.96 12.97
CA GLU A 66 -14.86 1.57 14.24
C GLU A 66 -13.39 1.32 14.60
N CYS A 67 -12.92 0.09 14.39
CA CYS A 67 -11.54 -0.29 14.64
C CYS A 67 -10.59 0.40 13.65
N PHE A 68 -10.95 0.42 12.36
CA PHE A 68 -10.18 1.14 11.34
C PHE A 68 -10.12 2.65 11.59
N ARG A 69 -11.22 3.26 12.06
CA ARG A 69 -11.25 4.67 12.46
C ARG A 69 -10.29 4.96 13.62
N ALA A 70 -10.23 4.08 14.61
CA ALA A 70 -9.27 4.20 15.71
C ALA A 70 -7.82 4.04 15.22
N LEU A 71 -7.57 3.03 14.36
CA LEU A 71 -6.27 2.78 13.75
C LEU A 71 -5.76 4.00 12.97
N CYS A 72 -6.60 4.58 12.10
CA CYS A 72 -6.28 5.78 11.32
C CYS A 72 -5.93 6.96 12.22
N ARG A 73 -6.67 7.17 13.33
CA ARG A 73 -6.37 8.24 14.28
C ARG A 73 -4.97 8.06 14.89
N GLU A 74 -4.64 6.86 15.34
CA GLU A 74 -3.35 6.54 15.92
C GLU A 74 -2.22 6.66 14.89
N TYR A 75 -2.43 6.15 13.68
CA TYR A 75 -1.48 6.29 12.57
C TYR A 75 -1.21 7.76 12.27
N VAL A 76 -2.24 8.61 12.18
CA VAL A 76 -2.07 10.04 11.90
C VAL A 76 -1.31 10.78 13.00
N GLN A 77 -1.47 10.38 14.26
CA GLN A 77 -0.72 10.96 15.38
C GLN A 77 0.76 10.58 15.34
N ASN A 78 1.07 9.33 14.95
CA ASN A 78 2.45 8.83 14.86
C ASN A 78 3.16 9.21 13.55
N HIS A 79 2.38 9.42 12.47
CA HIS A 79 2.84 9.75 11.12
C HIS A 79 2.13 11.01 10.61
N PRO A 80 2.40 12.19 11.22
CA PRO A 80 1.78 13.43 10.79
C PRO A 80 2.19 13.73 9.35
N SER A 81 1.21 13.98 8.48
CA SER A 81 1.51 14.27 7.08
C SER A 81 2.44 15.48 6.96
N ALA A 82 3.56 15.30 6.25
CA ALA A 82 4.48 16.38 5.91
C ALA A 82 4.08 17.12 4.62
N SER A 83 3.15 16.56 3.84
CA SER A 83 2.67 17.10 2.56
C SER A 83 1.13 17.19 2.52
N GLY A 84 0.61 18.04 1.63
CA GLY A 84 -0.82 18.07 1.31
C GLY A 84 -1.25 17.00 0.30
N ASP A 85 -0.32 16.13 -0.11
CA ASP A 85 -0.59 15.09 -1.10
C ASP A 85 -1.25 13.90 -0.42
N ARG A 86 -2.56 13.76 -0.65
CA ARG A 86 -3.36 12.67 -0.09
C ARG A 86 -3.02 11.33 -0.73
N ASN A 87 -2.53 11.34 -1.97
CA ASN A 87 -2.21 10.12 -2.71
C ASN A 87 -0.94 9.44 -2.17
N ALA A 88 -0.04 10.18 -1.53
CA ALA A 88 1.14 9.63 -0.89
C ALA A 88 0.91 9.25 0.59
N TYR A 89 -0.25 9.58 1.16
CA TYR A 89 -0.49 9.43 2.58
C TYR A 89 -0.99 8.03 2.94
N GLY A 90 -0.10 7.22 3.50
CA GLY A 90 -0.43 5.85 3.90
C GLY A 90 0.73 4.87 3.76
N GLN A 91 1.79 5.23 3.02
CA GLN A 91 2.92 4.36 2.71
C GLN A 91 3.51 3.59 3.91
N GLU A 92 3.61 4.25 5.06
CA GLU A 92 4.20 3.68 6.28
C GLU A 92 3.21 2.86 7.12
N LEU A 93 1.95 2.73 6.70
CA LEU A 93 0.95 1.97 7.47
C LEU A 93 1.38 0.51 7.64
N SER A 94 1.82 -0.12 6.56
CA SER A 94 2.25 -1.52 6.58
C SER A 94 3.46 -1.76 7.49
N SER A 95 4.50 -0.92 7.42
CA SER A 95 5.70 -1.01 8.25
C SER A 95 5.39 -0.73 9.73
N TRP A 96 4.53 0.26 10.00
CA TRP A 96 4.08 0.59 11.35
C TRP A 96 3.25 -0.53 11.98
N LEU A 97 2.38 -1.18 11.20
CA LEU A 97 1.52 -2.27 11.67
C LEU A 97 2.31 -3.47 12.20
N VAL A 98 3.55 -3.70 11.73
CA VAL A 98 4.42 -4.81 12.20
C VAL A 98 4.59 -4.78 13.73
N GLY A 99 4.69 -3.59 14.34
CA GLY A 99 4.80 -3.43 15.80
C GLY A 99 3.49 -3.18 16.53
N HIS A 100 2.38 -3.07 15.79
CA HIS A 100 1.09 -2.66 16.35
C HIS A 100 0.37 -3.84 17.02
N PRO A 101 -0.36 -3.64 18.13
CA PRO A 101 -1.07 -4.72 18.84
C PRO A 101 -1.99 -5.56 17.95
N LEU A 102 -2.61 -4.97 16.93
CA LEU A 102 -3.47 -5.70 15.98
C LEU A 102 -2.73 -6.80 15.21
N ALA A 103 -1.44 -6.66 14.94
CA ALA A 103 -0.66 -7.69 14.26
C ALA A 103 -0.47 -8.95 15.11
N HIS A 104 -0.63 -8.88 16.44
CA HIS A 104 -0.64 -10.09 17.27
C HIS A 104 -1.93 -10.90 17.13
N THR A 105 -3.05 -10.22 16.86
CA THR A 105 -4.37 -10.85 16.67
C THR A 105 -4.58 -11.27 15.21
N ILE A 106 -4.07 -10.47 14.27
CA ILE A 106 -4.19 -10.68 12.83
C ILE A 106 -2.76 -10.63 12.23
N PRO A 107 -2.02 -11.75 12.27
CA PRO A 107 -0.59 -11.77 11.90
C PRO A 107 -0.29 -11.31 10.47
N TYR A 108 -1.23 -11.49 9.55
CA TYR A 108 -1.09 -11.11 8.15
C TYR A 108 -1.52 -9.66 7.86
N LEU A 109 -2.02 -8.92 8.85
CA LEU A 109 -2.50 -7.54 8.66
C LEU A 109 -1.44 -6.59 8.05
N PRO A 110 -0.16 -6.62 8.48
CA PRO A 110 0.88 -5.78 7.87
C PRO A 110 1.11 -6.13 6.39
N ASP A 111 1.06 -7.42 6.05
CA ASP A 111 1.28 -7.92 4.70
C ASP A 111 0.11 -7.61 3.77
N LEU A 112 -1.12 -7.70 4.28
CA LEU A 112 -2.32 -7.27 3.57
C LEU A 112 -2.28 -5.77 3.27
N ALA A 113 -1.94 -4.93 4.26
CA ALA A 113 -1.77 -3.50 4.04
C ALA A 113 -0.65 -3.22 3.03
N ARG A 114 0.45 -3.99 3.04
CA ARG A 114 1.52 -3.88 2.04
C ARG A 114 1.01 -4.21 0.63
N LEU A 115 0.15 -5.21 0.47
CA LEU A 115 -0.46 -5.54 -0.83
C LEU A 115 -1.33 -4.39 -1.34
N GLU A 116 -2.22 -3.86 -0.52
CA GLU A 116 -3.10 -2.73 -0.90
C GLU A 116 -2.30 -1.47 -1.27
N TRP A 117 -1.22 -1.17 -0.53
CA TRP A 117 -0.33 -0.07 -0.89
C TRP A 117 0.37 -0.30 -2.24
N ARG A 118 0.79 -1.55 -2.53
CA ARG A 118 1.44 -1.88 -3.82
C ARG A 118 0.46 -1.81 -4.98
N GLN A 119 -0.81 -2.14 -4.75
CA GLN A 119 -1.90 -1.91 -5.71
C GLN A 119 -2.06 -0.42 -6.01
N HIS A 120 -2.09 0.41 -4.98
CA HIS A 120 -2.17 1.86 -5.12
C HIS A 120 -0.95 2.47 -5.83
N GLU A 121 0.27 2.02 -5.51
CA GLU A 121 1.48 2.43 -6.23
C GLU A 121 1.45 2.03 -7.71
N ALA A 122 0.96 0.82 -8.03
CA ALA A 122 0.83 0.37 -9.41
C ALA A 122 -0.22 1.20 -10.17
N TYR A 123 -1.30 1.58 -9.50
CA TYR A 123 -2.33 2.47 -10.06
C TYR A 123 -1.74 3.84 -10.45
N LEU A 124 -0.94 4.44 -9.56
CA LEU A 124 -0.36 5.78 -9.76
C LEU A 124 0.92 5.80 -10.60
N ALA A 125 1.53 4.64 -10.87
CA ALA A 125 2.78 4.56 -11.62
C ALA A 125 2.65 5.16 -13.02
N GLU A 126 3.74 5.77 -13.52
CA GLU A 126 3.81 6.26 -14.89
C GLU A 126 3.65 5.10 -15.89
N ASP A 127 2.96 5.35 -17.00
CA ASP A 127 2.84 4.37 -18.07
C ASP A 127 4.20 4.12 -18.75
N GLY A 128 4.39 2.90 -19.25
CA GLY A 128 5.58 2.52 -20.01
C GLY A 128 6.55 1.64 -19.22
N PHE A 129 7.79 1.58 -19.71
CA PHE A 129 8.77 0.60 -19.29
C PHE A 129 10.03 1.27 -18.75
N SER A 130 10.64 0.63 -17.77
CA SER A 130 11.99 0.93 -17.31
C SER A 130 13.01 0.72 -18.43
N ALA A 131 14.24 1.20 -18.23
CA ALA A 131 15.34 0.99 -19.17
C ALA A 131 15.63 -0.51 -19.44
N LEU A 132 15.29 -1.37 -18.47
CA LEU A 132 15.47 -2.83 -18.53
C LEU A 132 14.27 -3.56 -19.16
N GLY A 133 13.25 -2.81 -19.61
CA GLY A 133 12.10 -3.37 -20.31
C GLY A 133 10.98 -3.89 -19.43
N LEU A 134 11.08 -3.81 -18.09
CA LEU A 134 9.99 -4.11 -17.16
C LEU A 134 9.03 -2.93 -17.03
N HIS A 135 7.73 -3.17 -17.00
CA HIS A 135 6.69 -2.15 -16.86
C HIS A 135 6.85 -1.36 -15.54
N ASN A 136 6.72 -0.03 -15.59
CA ASN A 136 7.00 0.87 -14.46
C ASN A 136 6.07 0.66 -13.25
N SER A 137 4.88 0.12 -13.49
CA SER A 137 3.92 -0.22 -12.43
C SER A 137 4.15 -1.59 -11.78
N ALA A 138 5.09 -2.40 -12.28
CA ALA A 138 5.34 -3.72 -11.71
C ALA A 138 5.86 -3.62 -10.26
N ARG A 139 5.27 -4.43 -9.38
CA ARG A 139 5.62 -4.58 -7.97
C ARG A 139 5.48 -6.05 -7.60
N LEU A 140 6.25 -6.48 -6.61
CA LEU A 140 6.16 -7.83 -6.04
C LEU A 140 5.89 -7.72 -4.54
N VAL A 141 4.97 -8.53 -4.05
CA VAL A 141 4.69 -8.69 -2.61
C VAL A 141 4.87 -10.16 -2.26
N GLU A 142 5.70 -10.43 -1.27
CA GLU A 142 5.92 -11.79 -0.75
C GLU A 142 5.44 -11.84 0.69
N SER A 143 4.64 -12.83 1.02
CA SER A 143 4.09 -13.03 2.35
C SER A 143 4.12 -14.51 2.73
N ASP A 144 4.34 -14.78 4.01
CA ASP A 144 4.19 -16.12 4.59
C ASP A 144 2.71 -16.51 4.76
N TYR A 145 1.78 -15.63 4.39
CA TYR A 145 0.34 -15.79 4.53
C TYR A 145 -0.36 -15.69 3.16
N PRO A 146 -1.59 -16.25 3.02
CA PRO A 146 -2.33 -16.23 1.77
C PRO A 146 -3.08 -14.89 1.57
N ILE A 147 -2.32 -13.79 1.53
CA ILE A 147 -2.87 -12.43 1.53
C ILE A 147 -3.65 -12.08 0.27
N PHE A 148 -3.33 -12.65 -0.89
CA PHE A 148 -4.13 -12.48 -2.10
C PHE A 148 -5.45 -13.22 -1.99
N SER A 149 -5.43 -14.44 -1.47
CA SER A 149 -6.65 -15.21 -1.26
C SER A 149 -7.59 -14.53 -0.25
N ILE A 150 -7.03 -13.94 0.82
CA ILE A 150 -7.78 -13.12 1.80
C ILE A 150 -8.35 -11.87 1.12
N TRP A 151 -7.51 -11.14 0.36
CA TRP A 151 -7.94 -9.97 -0.39
C TRP A 151 -9.08 -10.30 -1.34
N ALA A 152 -8.93 -11.34 -2.17
CA ALA A 152 -9.93 -11.76 -3.15
C ALA A 152 -11.25 -12.19 -2.48
N PHE A 153 -11.19 -12.86 -1.32
CA PHE A 153 -12.37 -13.19 -0.53
C PHE A 153 -13.14 -11.94 -0.10
N CYS A 154 -12.44 -10.89 0.34
CA CYS A 154 -13.07 -9.64 0.76
C CYS A 154 -13.71 -8.85 -0.38
N GLN A 155 -13.26 -9.04 -1.63
CA GLN A 155 -13.84 -8.36 -2.79
C GLN A 155 -15.27 -8.80 -3.09
N ASP A 156 -15.60 -10.06 -2.83
CA ASP A 156 -16.94 -10.62 -3.05
C ASP A 156 -17.29 -11.68 -1.99
N PRO A 157 -17.50 -11.26 -0.72
CA PRO A 157 -17.66 -12.18 0.40
C PRO A 157 -18.98 -12.98 0.32
N GLU A 158 -19.96 -12.51 -0.45
CA GLU A 158 -21.25 -13.20 -0.60
C GLU A 158 -21.16 -14.42 -1.53
N ASN A 159 -20.26 -14.36 -2.52
CA ASN A 159 -20.03 -15.46 -3.47
C ASN A 159 -18.73 -16.23 -3.19
N ALA A 160 -17.88 -15.72 -2.30
CA ALA A 160 -16.67 -16.42 -1.91
C ALA A 160 -17.01 -17.72 -1.15
N GLY A 161 -16.39 -18.82 -1.58
CA GLY A 161 -16.43 -20.09 -0.83
C GLY A 161 -15.73 -19.97 0.53
N THR A 162 -15.60 -21.08 1.26
CA THR A 162 -14.86 -21.06 2.53
C THR A 162 -13.37 -20.86 2.29
N LEU A 163 -12.78 -19.84 2.92
CA LEU A 163 -11.34 -19.65 2.99
C LEU A 163 -10.77 -20.46 4.14
N ASP A 164 -9.94 -21.45 3.83
CA ASP A 164 -9.26 -22.27 4.83
C ASP A 164 -7.98 -21.58 5.31
N LEU A 165 -8.12 -20.84 6.42
CA LEU A 165 -7.00 -20.15 7.07
C LEU A 165 -6.13 -21.09 7.93
N ASP A 166 -6.46 -22.38 8.06
CA ASP A 166 -5.63 -23.35 8.78
C ASP A 166 -4.56 -23.95 7.84
N HIS A 167 -4.81 -23.92 6.54
CA HIS A 167 -3.87 -24.30 5.48
C HIS A 167 -3.18 -23.07 4.86
N LEU A 168 -2.67 -22.17 5.70
CA LEU A 168 -1.91 -20.98 5.28
C LEU A 168 -0.75 -21.41 4.36
N SER A 169 -0.85 -21.03 3.09
CA SER A 169 0.28 -21.09 2.16
C SER A 169 0.85 -19.70 1.98
N ALA A 170 2.18 -19.60 1.99
CA ALA A 170 2.88 -18.41 1.55
C ALA A 170 2.45 -18.06 0.12
N GLU A 171 2.24 -16.78 -0.14
CA GLU A 171 1.90 -16.26 -1.46
C GLU A 171 2.89 -15.17 -1.86
N SER A 172 3.34 -15.26 -3.11
CA SER A 172 4.00 -14.16 -3.81
C SER A 172 3.01 -13.60 -4.83
N ILE A 173 2.83 -12.28 -4.85
CA ILE A 173 1.83 -11.59 -5.66
C ILE A 173 2.55 -10.62 -6.57
N LEU A 174 2.37 -10.80 -7.88
CA LEU A 174 2.73 -9.80 -8.86
C LEU A 174 1.59 -8.79 -8.96
N VAL A 175 1.93 -7.52 -8.79
CA VAL A 175 1.00 -6.39 -8.90
C VAL A 175 1.51 -5.49 -10.01
N ALA A 176 0.67 -5.19 -10.99
CA ALA A 176 1.04 -4.33 -12.11
C ALA A 176 -0.20 -3.72 -12.75
N ARG A 177 0.00 -2.66 -13.52
CA ARG A 177 -1.02 -1.98 -14.32
C ARG A 177 -0.52 -1.85 -15.76
N PRO A 178 -0.54 -2.94 -16.56
CA PRO A 178 -0.18 -2.89 -17.98
C PRO A 178 -1.30 -2.30 -18.85
N THR A 179 -2.54 -2.26 -18.34
CA THR A 179 -3.71 -1.61 -18.95
C THR A 179 -4.25 -0.53 -18.02
N GLU A 180 -5.52 -0.12 -18.11
CA GLU A 180 -6.11 0.84 -17.15
C GLU A 180 -6.38 0.22 -15.77
N GLU A 181 -6.58 -1.09 -15.69
CA GLU A 181 -6.87 -1.80 -14.45
C GLU A 181 -5.60 -2.40 -13.83
N VAL A 182 -5.52 -2.37 -12.49
CA VAL A 182 -4.43 -3.03 -11.76
C VAL A 182 -4.67 -4.53 -11.76
N LEU A 183 -3.79 -5.27 -12.42
CA LEU A 183 -3.65 -6.71 -12.34
C LEU A 183 -2.96 -7.08 -11.01
N MET A 184 -3.56 -8.01 -10.28
CA MET A 184 -2.93 -8.70 -9.17
C MET A 184 -3.10 -10.20 -9.35
N ARG A 185 -2.00 -10.95 -9.32
CA ARG A 185 -2.05 -12.41 -9.41
C ARG A 185 -1.00 -13.08 -8.54
N PRO A 186 -1.33 -14.22 -7.91
CA PRO A 186 -0.34 -15.09 -7.31
C PRO A 186 0.64 -15.59 -8.36
N VAL A 187 1.91 -15.69 -7.97
CA VAL A 187 3.00 -16.20 -8.80
C VAL A 187 3.73 -17.31 -8.07
N GLY A 188 4.22 -18.28 -8.82
CA GLY A 188 5.01 -19.37 -8.25
C GLY A 188 6.39 -18.89 -7.77
N PRO A 189 7.12 -19.67 -6.95
CA PRO A 189 8.40 -19.26 -6.38
C PRO A 189 9.45 -18.88 -7.43
N ALA A 190 9.51 -19.59 -8.56
CA ALA A 190 10.46 -19.31 -9.62
C ALA A 190 10.15 -17.98 -10.34
N GLU A 191 8.88 -17.70 -10.59
CA GLU A 191 8.42 -16.45 -11.19
C GLU A 191 8.64 -15.27 -10.23
N ALA A 192 8.34 -15.44 -8.94
CA ALA A 192 8.58 -14.45 -7.91
C ALA A 192 10.06 -14.03 -7.86
N ARG A 193 10.98 -15.02 -7.86
CA ARG A 193 12.43 -14.73 -7.86
C ARG A 193 12.87 -14.00 -9.12
N TRP A 194 12.37 -14.42 -10.28
CA TRP A 194 12.71 -13.77 -11.53
C TRP A 194 12.28 -12.30 -11.55
N TYR A 195 11.02 -11.99 -11.19
CA TYR A 195 10.57 -10.60 -11.04
C TYR A 195 11.31 -9.86 -9.94
N GLY A 196 11.66 -10.52 -8.84
CA GLY A 196 12.48 -9.95 -7.77
C GLY A 196 13.84 -9.45 -8.28
N PHE A 197 14.51 -10.21 -9.15
CA PHE A 197 15.74 -9.77 -9.80
C PHE A 197 15.50 -8.60 -10.78
N LEU A 198 14.45 -8.64 -11.60
CA LEU A 198 14.12 -7.53 -12.51
C LEU A 198 13.87 -6.22 -11.75
N LEU A 199 13.08 -6.29 -10.67
CA LEU A 199 12.79 -5.15 -9.79
C LEU A 199 14.03 -4.65 -9.04
N SER A 200 15.03 -5.52 -8.84
CA SER A 200 16.32 -5.16 -8.27
C SER A 200 17.30 -4.56 -9.30
N GLY A 201 16.90 -4.43 -10.57
CA GLY A 201 17.70 -3.79 -11.61
C GLY A 201 18.54 -4.73 -12.47
N TYR A 202 18.31 -6.04 -12.41
CA TYR A 202 18.95 -6.99 -13.33
C TYR A 202 18.21 -7.07 -14.67
N GLY A 203 18.94 -7.35 -15.76
CA GLY A 203 18.34 -7.55 -17.08
C GLY A 203 17.60 -8.89 -17.20
N ILE A 204 16.72 -9.03 -18.20
CA ILE A 204 15.86 -10.21 -18.41
C ILE A 204 16.64 -11.53 -18.39
N GLN A 205 17.73 -11.58 -19.15
CA GLN A 205 18.55 -12.77 -19.35
C GLN A 205 19.40 -13.08 -18.11
N GLU A 206 19.91 -12.05 -17.44
CA GLU A 206 20.69 -12.19 -16.21
C GLU A 206 19.80 -12.68 -15.06
N ALA A 207 18.64 -12.05 -14.85
CA ALA A 207 17.62 -12.51 -13.91
C ALA A 207 17.20 -13.96 -14.17
N GLY A 208 17.04 -14.33 -15.45
CA GLY A 208 16.73 -15.71 -15.85
C GLY A 208 17.82 -16.70 -15.44
N GLN A 209 19.09 -16.39 -15.73
CA GLN A 209 20.23 -17.24 -15.33
C GLN A 209 20.32 -17.42 -13.81
N MET A 210 20.14 -16.33 -13.05
CA MET A 210 20.13 -16.37 -11.59
C MET A 210 18.98 -17.22 -11.04
N THR A 211 17.81 -17.14 -11.67
CA THR A 211 16.64 -17.95 -11.30
C THR A 211 16.91 -19.44 -11.56
N ILE A 212 17.41 -19.80 -12.75
CA ILE A 212 17.77 -21.18 -13.14
C ILE A 212 18.76 -21.82 -12.16
N ALA A 213 19.69 -21.04 -11.60
CA ALA A 213 20.65 -21.54 -10.62
C ALA A 213 19.98 -22.08 -9.33
N THR A 214 18.76 -21.63 -9.02
CA THR A 214 17.99 -22.06 -7.85
C THR A 214 16.75 -22.89 -8.19
N GLU A 215 16.21 -22.72 -9.39
CA GLU A 215 15.02 -23.41 -9.92
C GLU A 215 15.39 -24.01 -11.29
N PRO A 216 15.97 -25.23 -11.35
CA PRO A 216 16.46 -25.81 -12.60
C PRO A 216 15.39 -26.02 -13.67
N ASP A 217 14.12 -26.14 -13.26
CA ASP A 217 12.97 -26.32 -14.14
C ASP A 217 12.43 -24.98 -14.69
N PHE A 218 13.04 -23.84 -14.35
CA PHE A 218 12.61 -22.53 -14.82
C PHE A 218 12.88 -22.33 -16.32
N ASP A 219 11.81 -22.26 -17.11
CA ASP A 219 11.86 -21.96 -18.54
C ASP A 219 11.74 -20.44 -18.82
N LEU A 220 12.88 -19.76 -18.86
CA LEU A 220 12.95 -18.32 -19.15
C LEU A 220 12.17 -17.93 -20.42
N ALA A 221 12.22 -18.74 -21.48
CA ALA A 221 11.58 -18.39 -22.75
C ALA A 221 10.05 -18.34 -22.59
N THR A 222 9.48 -19.31 -21.86
CA THR A 222 8.04 -19.33 -21.56
C THR A 222 7.65 -18.17 -20.65
N PHE A 223 8.43 -17.87 -19.60
CA PHE A 223 8.14 -16.74 -18.70
C PHE A 223 8.20 -15.38 -19.39
N VAL A 224 9.22 -15.13 -20.20
CA VAL A 224 9.32 -13.89 -21.00
C VAL A 224 8.15 -13.77 -21.96
N LYS A 225 7.80 -14.84 -22.68
CA LYS A 225 6.67 -14.85 -23.60
C LYS A 225 5.36 -14.48 -22.90
N ASN A 226 5.11 -15.05 -21.72
CA ASN A 226 3.91 -14.74 -20.94
C ASN A 226 3.92 -13.29 -20.43
N ALA A 227 5.05 -12.81 -19.91
CA ALA A 227 5.19 -11.44 -19.43
C ALA A 227 4.99 -10.40 -20.55
N VAL A 228 5.46 -10.68 -21.77
CA VAL A 228 5.19 -9.85 -22.95
C VAL A 228 3.71 -9.87 -23.32
N ALA A 229 3.07 -11.05 -23.33
CA ALA A 229 1.63 -11.17 -23.61
C ALA A 229 0.75 -10.44 -22.57
N GLU A 230 1.22 -10.35 -21.32
CA GLU A 230 0.58 -9.60 -20.24
C GLU A 230 0.92 -8.09 -20.27
N GLY A 231 1.79 -7.63 -21.18
CA GLY A 231 2.22 -6.22 -21.28
C GLY A 231 3.19 -5.79 -20.18
N LEU A 232 3.77 -6.74 -19.44
CA LEU A 232 4.69 -6.49 -18.33
C LEU A 232 6.13 -6.30 -18.79
N ILE A 233 6.48 -6.88 -19.93
CA ILE A 233 7.79 -6.71 -20.56
C ILE A 233 7.61 -6.14 -21.96
N ARG A 234 8.51 -5.23 -22.34
CA ARG A 234 8.54 -4.63 -23.67
C ARG A 234 8.83 -5.69 -24.74
N GLU A 235 8.07 -5.65 -25.84
CA GLU A 235 8.24 -6.59 -26.98
C GLU A 235 9.64 -6.54 -27.63
N ASP A 236 10.33 -5.41 -27.54
CA ASP A 236 11.65 -5.17 -28.15
C ASP A 236 12.85 -5.48 -27.22
N GLY A 237 12.71 -6.45 -26.31
CA GLY A 237 13.72 -6.85 -25.30
C GLY A 237 14.59 -8.04 -25.71
#